data_AF-A0A418X2H6-F1
#
_entry.id   AF-A0A418X2H6-F1
#
_cell.length_a   1.000
_cell.length_b   1.000
_cell.length_c   1.000
_cell.angle_alpha   90.00
_cell.angle_beta   90.00
_cell.angle_gamma   90.00
#
_symmetry.space_group_name_H-M   'P 1'
#
loop_
_entity.id
_entity.type
_entity.pdbx_description
1 polymer ?
#
loop_
_entity_poly.entity_id
_entity_poly.type
_entity_poly.pdbx_seq_one_letter_code
_entity_poly.pdbx_strand_id
1 'polypeptide(L)' 'MAMTAAQQATWLEIVKAYDDWNAGNNALMPVHELDTSVEASSDQIGDALAQAAADSLVDLGGIGAELAFRPRRK' A
#
# COMPACT_ATOMS: atom_id res chain seq x y z
N MET A 1 17.11 -1.73 -5.06
CA MET A 1 17.17 -0.26 -5.15
C MET A 1 16.44 0.29 -3.93
N ALA A 2 16.87 1.42 -3.35
CA ALA A 2 16.18 2.00 -2.20
C ALA A 2 15.05 2.93 -2.66
N MET A 3 13.94 3.00 -1.91
CA MET A 3 12.85 3.96 -2.15
C MET A 3 13.38 5.39 -2.28
N THR A 4 12.82 6.14 -3.24
CA THR A 4 12.99 7.60 -3.28
C THR A 4 12.19 8.28 -2.17
N ALA A 5 12.54 9.52 -1.82
CA ALA A 5 11.82 10.28 -0.79
C ALA A 5 10.33 10.46 -1.11
N ALA A 6 9.97 10.62 -2.40
CA ALA A 6 8.58 10.71 -2.84
C ALA A 6 7.84 9.38 -2.64
N GLN A 7 8.43 8.26 -3.06
CA GLN A 7 7.84 6.93 -2.85
C GLN A 7 7.69 6.60 -1.37
N GLN A 8 8.65 7.03 -0.53
CA GLN A 8 8.57 6.83 0.91
C GLN A 8 7.44 7.65 1.54
N ALA A 9 7.20 8.88 1.09
CA ALA A 9 6.07 9.69 1.55
C ALA A 9 4.73 9.03 1.18
N THR A 10 4.56 8.62 -0.09
CA THR A 10 3.37 7.90 -0.55
C THR A 10 3.17 6.59 0.20
N TRP A 11 4.25 5.85 0.46
CA TRP A 11 4.18 4.62 1.25
C TRP A 11 3.67 4.86 2.67
N LEU A 12 4.12 5.92 3.35
CA LEU A 12 3.64 6.26 4.69
C LEU A 12 2.15 6.62 4.69
N GLU A 13 1.67 7.32 3.67
CA GLU A 13 0.24 7.61 3.50
C GLU A 13 -0.58 6.34 3.26
N ILE A 14 -0.09 5.42 2.42
CA ILE A 14 -0.71 4.11 2.18
C ILE A 14 -0.81 3.30 3.48
N VAL A 15 0.26 3.26 4.27
CA VAL A 15 0.26 2.55 5.57
C VAL A 15 -0.75 3.18 6.53
N LYS A 16 -0.81 4.51 6.58
CA LYS A 16 -1.79 5.21 7.41
C LYS A 16 -3.23 4.94 6.95
N ALA A 17 -3.50 5.01 5.65
CA ALA A 17 -4.81 4.69 5.08
C ALA A 17 -5.22 3.24 5.37
N TYR A 18 -4.29 2.30 5.29
CA TYR A 18 -4.52 0.91 5.69
C TYR A 18 -4.85 0.78 7.19
N ASP A 19 -4.12 1.50 8.03
CA ASP A 19 -4.33 1.49 9.49
C ASP A 19 -5.69 2.09 9.87
N ASP A 20 -6.11 3.15 9.19
CA ASP A 20 -7.43 3.77 9.36
C ASP A 20 -8.56 2.87 8.83
N TRP A 21 -8.33 2.18 7.70
CA TRP A 21 -9.28 1.23 7.10
C TRP A 21 -9.48 -0.01 7.98
N ASN A 22 -8.38 -0.57 8.52
CA ASN A 22 -8.42 -1.85 9.22
C ASN A 22 -7.40 -1.91 10.36
N ALA A 23 -7.71 -1.15 11.41
CA ALA A 23 -6.95 -1.03 12.66
C ALA A 23 -6.86 -2.33 13.50
N GLY A 24 -6.74 -3.52 12.90
CA GLY A 24 -6.50 -4.74 13.66
C GLY A 24 -6.77 -6.07 12.97
N ASN A 25 -7.48 -6.13 11.83
CA ASN A 25 -7.86 -7.44 11.28
C ASN A 25 -6.81 -8.07 10.35
N ASN A 26 -5.66 -7.43 10.11
CA ASN A 26 -4.58 -7.94 9.25
C ASN A 26 -5.08 -8.47 7.89
N ALA A 27 -6.19 -7.90 7.39
CA ALA A 27 -6.82 -8.31 6.15
C ALA A 27 -6.15 -7.62 4.97
N LEU A 28 -6.22 -8.23 3.79
CA LEU A 28 -5.77 -7.57 2.57
C LEU A 28 -6.76 -6.46 2.21
N MET A 29 -6.27 -5.23 2.11
CA MET A 29 -7.03 -4.06 1.67
C MET A 29 -7.00 -3.98 0.14
N PRO A 30 -8.15 -3.85 -0.54
CA PRO A 30 -8.18 -3.62 -1.98
C PRO A 30 -7.45 -2.31 -2.34
N VAL A 31 -6.65 -2.32 -3.42
CA VAL A 31 -5.87 -1.13 -3.83
C VAL A 31 -6.77 0.05 -4.20
N HIS A 32 -7.96 -0.20 -4.76
CA HIS A 32 -8.90 0.87 -5.14
C HIS A 32 -9.42 1.68 -3.93
N GLU A 33 -9.36 1.13 -2.71
CA GLU A 33 -9.74 1.87 -1.50
C GLU A 33 -8.73 3.00 -1.20
N LEU A 34 -7.47 2.87 -1.64
CA LEU A 34 -6.44 3.90 -1.48
C LEU A 34 -6.74 5.15 -2.31
N ASP A 35 -7.39 5.03 -3.47
CA ASP A 35 -7.72 6.16 -4.34
C ASP A 35 -8.62 7.20 -3.63
N THR A 36 -9.34 6.78 -2.57
CA THR A 36 -10.19 7.67 -1.78
C THR A 36 -9.49 8.28 -0.56
N SER A 37 -8.37 7.68 -0.14
CA SER A 37 -7.72 7.95 1.15
C SER A 37 -6.33 8.56 1.04
N VAL A 38 -5.70 8.49 -0.13
CA VAL A 38 -4.35 8.96 -0.40
C VAL A 38 -4.39 10.04 -1.48
N GLU A 39 -3.71 11.17 -1.28
CA GLU A 39 -3.62 12.27 -2.26
C GLU A 39 -2.58 11.98 -3.38
N ALA A 40 -2.32 10.71 -3.67
CA ALA A 40 -1.36 10.26 -4.67
C ALA A 40 -2.08 9.71 -5.90
N SER A 41 -1.47 9.84 -7.08
CA SER A 41 -2.01 9.21 -8.29
C SER A 41 -1.90 7.69 -8.22
N SER A 42 -2.78 6.97 -8.95
CA SER A 42 -2.72 5.50 -9.00
C SER A 42 -1.37 4.98 -9.50
N ASP A 43 -0.66 5.71 -10.37
CA ASP A 43 0.71 5.40 -10.78
C ASP A 43 1.69 5.50 -9.60
N GLN A 44 1.62 6.57 -8.80
CA GLN A 44 2.47 6.75 -7.63
C GLN A 44 2.19 5.68 -6.55
N ILE A 45 0.92 5.32 -6.36
CA ILE A 45 0.51 4.24 -5.48
C ILE A 45 1.09 2.91 -5.96
N GLY A 46 0.97 2.62 -7.26
CA GLY A 46 1.53 1.44 -7.89
C GLY A 46 3.05 1.34 -7.74
N ASP A 47 3.77 2.43 -8.00
CA ASP A 47 5.22 2.51 -7.83
C ASP A 47 5.66 2.31 -6.37
N ALA A 48 4.96 2.96 -5.43
CA ALA A 48 5.23 2.82 -4.01
C ALA A 48 4.96 1.38 -3.52
N LEU A 49 3.86 0.76 -3.95
CA LEU A 49 3.52 -0.63 -3.63
C LEU A 49 4.52 -1.62 -4.25
N ALA A 50 4.90 -1.43 -5.51
CA ALA A 50 5.88 -2.28 -6.19
C ALA A 50 7.24 -2.23 -5.50
N GLN A 51 7.68 -1.02 -5.12
CA GLN A 51 8.92 -0.84 -4.40
C GLN A 51 8.82 -1.38 -2.96
N ALA A 52 7.70 -1.19 -2.26
CA ALA A 52 7.47 -1.78 -0.94
C ALA A 52 7.48 -3.31 -0.98
N ALA A 53 6.97 -3.90 -2.07
CA ALA A 53 6.98 -5.35 -2.28
C ALA A 53 8.41 -5.85 -2.53
N ALA A 54 9.21 -5.12 -3.32
CA ALA A 54 10.63 -5.41 -3.52
C ALA A 54 11.41 -5.36 -2.19
N ASP A 55 11.06 -4.42 -1.31
CA ASP A 55 11.68 -4.25 0.01
C ASP A 55 11.05 -5.17 1.10
N SER A 56 10.14 -6.07 0.72
CA SER A 56 9.42 -6.99 1.62
C SER A 56 8.67 -6.28 2.76
N LEU A 57 8.23 -5.04 2.51
CA LEU A 57 7.45 -4.20 3.43
C LEU A 57 5.93 -4.38 3.26
N VAL A 58 5.48 -5.04 2.21
CA VAL A 58 4.06 -5.27 1.92
C VAL A 58 3.85 -6.70 1.43
N ASP A 59 2.72 -7.29 1.84
CA ASP A 59 2.16 -8.48 1.22
C ASP A 59 1.20 -8.04 0.11
N LEU A 60 1.49 -8.42 -1.12
CA LEU A 60 0.55 -8.29 -2.23
C LEU A 60 -0.27 -9.58 -2.33
N GLY A 61 -1.58 -9.43 -2.45
CA GLY A 61 -2.52 -10.52 -2.68
C GLY A 61 -3.58 -10.12 -3.70
N GLY A 62 -4.41 -11.07 -4.09
CA GLY A 62 -5.58 -10.79 -4.91
C GLY A 62 -6.78 -11.52 -4.32
N ILE A 63 -7.89 -10.80 -4.13
CA ILE A 63 -9.18 -11.43 -3.87
C ILE A 63 -9.94 -11.36 -5.21
N GLY A 64 -9.91 -12.44 -5.99
CA GLY A 64 -10.54 -12.48 -7.31
C GLY A 64 -9.80 -11.62 -8.34
N ALA A 65 -10.51 -10.66 -8.95
CA ALA A 65 -9.98 -9.78 -10.00
C ALA A 65 -9.31 -8.50 -9.45
N GLU A 66 -9.36 -8.28 -8.13
CA GLU A 66 -8.88 -7.04 -7.51
C GLU A 66 -7.55 -7.28 -6.80
N LEU A 67 -6.58 -6.43 -7.11
CA LEU A 67 -5.32 -6.36 -6.37
C LEU A 67 -5.61 -5.84 -4.97
N ALA A 68 -5.05 -6.54 -3.99
CA ALA A 68 -5.15 -6.18 -2.59
C ALA A 68 -3.75 -6.21 -1.95
N PHE A 69 -3.55 -5.42 -0.92
CA PHE A 69 -2.26 -5.29 -0.27
C PHE A 69 -2.43 -5.28 1.25
N ARG A 70 -1.34 -5.61 1.94
CA ARG A 70 -1.26 -5.47 3.39
C ARG A 70 0.17 -5.08 3.78
N PRO A 71 0.36 -3.92 4.43
CA PRO A 71 1.66 -3.57 4.99
C PRO A 71 2.14 -4.61 6.01
N ARG A 72 3.39 -5.03 5.89
CA ARG A 72 4.07 -5.86 6.89
C ARG A 72 4.60 -4.94 7.98
N ARG A 73 3.92 -4.92 9.12
CA ARG A 73 4.45 -4.31 10.34
C ARG A 73 5.58 -5.21 10.86
N LYS A 74 6.81 -4.70 10.90
CA LYS A 74 7.94 -5.35 11.58
C LYS A 74 7.81 -5.26 13.09
#